data_AF-A0A9P1FRG1-F1
#
_entry.id   AF-A0A9P1FRG1-F1
#
_cell.length_a   1.000
_cell.length_b   1.000
_cell.length_c   1.000
_cell.angle_alpha   90.00
_cell.angle_beta   90.00
_cell.angle_gamma   90.00
#
_symmetry.space_group_name_H-M   'P 1'
#
loop_
_entity.id
_entity.type
_entity.pdbx_description
1 polymer ?
#
loop_
_entity_poly.entity_id
_entity_poly.type
_entity_poly.pdbx_seq_one_letter_code
_entity_poly.pdbx_strand_id
1 'polypeptide(L)'
;FQCALLATPRAPREVHCWGVNDRGQLGQGDTTARPLKQERVWLGGAVQNITSGSHHSCGLLITGEVKCWGANSRGQLGTGDTLNRGDEANEMGDWLMAVQLGGPAVQVAAGAEHSCARMVDGSVKCWGANSQGQALSSQRCVSIGTMPWEMGNALVAEKLPRKAVNILAGLWHTCAILDDKTSKCWGSVNPADA
;
A
#
# COMPACT_ATOMS: atom_id res chain seq x y z
N PHE A 1 -2.32 -6.87 -13.63
CA PHE A 1 -3.02 -7.81 -12.73
C PHE A 1 -4.08 -7.00 -11.98
N GLN A 2 -5.02 -7.62 -11.30
CA GLN A 2 -6.04 -6.91 -10.54
C GLN A 2 -6.44 -7.71 -9.30
N CYS A 3 -6.73 -7.02 -8.22
CA CYS A 3 -7.40 -7.56 -7.05
C CYS A 3 -8.74 -6.84 -6.84
N ALA A 4 -9.74 -7.56 -6.35
CA ALA A 4 -11.06 -7.01 -6.04
C ALA A 4 -11.61 -7.59 -4.74
N LEU A 5 -12.45 -6.79 -4.09
CA LEU A 5 -13.26 -7.24 -2.95
C LEU A 5 -14.61 -7.75 -3.45
N LEU A 6 -14.85 -9.04 -3.29
CA LEU A 6 -16.13 -9.66 -3.58
C LEU A 6 -16.96 -9.68 -2.30
N ALA A 7 -18.06 -8.93 -2.33
CA ALA A 7 -19.08 -9.00 -1.29
C ALA A 7 -19.89 -10.28 -1.48
N THR A 8 -19.97 -11.10 -0.44
CA THR A 8 -20.88 -12.25 -0.42
C THR A 8 -22.03 -11.94 0.55
N PRO A 9 -23.28 -12.38 0.27
CA PRO A 9 -24.44 -12.02 1.11
C PRO A 9 -24.36 -12.51 2.56
N ARG A 10 -23.44 -13.43 2.88
CA ARG A 10 -23.37 -14.11 4.19
C ARG A 10 -21.95 -14.32 4.72
N ALA A 11 -20.94 -13.69 4.12
CA ALA A 11 -19.56 -13.80 4.60
C ALA A 11 -18.84 -12.45 4.53
N PRO A 12 -17.73 -12.28 5.29
CA PRO A 12 -16.85 -11.14 5.15
C PRO A 12 -16.42 -10.94 3.68
N ARG A 13 -16.12 -9.70 3.30
CA ARG A 13 -15.61 -9.42 1.95
C ARG A 13 -14.34 -10.22 1.71
N GLU A 14 -14.31 -10.95 0.61
CA GLU A 14 -13.15 -11.75 0.22
C GLU A 14 -12.32 -10.99 -0.81
N VAL A 15 -11.00 -11.08 -0.67
CA VAL A 15 -10.08 -10.58 -1.70
C VAL A 15 -9.90 -11.67 -2.73
N HIS A 16 -10.07 -11.34 -4.01
CA HIS A 16 -9.73 -12.22 -5.12
C HIS A 16 -8.82 -11.50 -6.08
N CYS A 17 -7.77 -12.17 -6.56
CA CYS A 17 -6.79 -11.60 -7.47
C CYS A 17 -6.61 -12.48 -8.71
N TRP A 18 -6.34 -11.84 -9.85
CA TRP A 18 -6.11 -12.50 -11.14
C TRP A 18 -5.14 -11.69 -12.02
N GLY A 19 -4.57 -12.33 -13.03
CA GLY A 19 -3.63 -11.73 -13.99
C GLY A 19 -2.20 -12.24 -13.84
N VAL A 20 -1.23 -11.35 -14.08
CA VAL A 20 0.21 -11.61 -13.93
C VAL A 20 0.58 -11.83 -12.46
N ASN A 21 1.52 -12.74 -12.19
CA ASN A 21 1.97 -13.11 -10.86
C ASN A 21 3.50 -13.29 -10.73
N ASP A 22 4.29 -12.64 -11.58
CA ASP A 22 5.76 -12.83 -11.64
C ASP A 22 6.49 -12.38 -10.36
N ARG A 23 5.81 -11.68 -9.45
CA ARG A 23 6.32 -11.15 -8.17
C ARG A 23 5.48 -11.59 -6.98
N GLY A 24 4.59 -12.57 -7.14
CA GLY A 24 3.68 -12.98 -6.08
C GLY A 24 2.54 -11.99 -5.82
N GLN A 25 2.30 -11.02 -6.72
CA GLN A 25 1.31 -9.96 -6.55
C GLN A 25 -0.15 -10.43 -6.51
N LEU A 26 -0.40 -11.70 -6.86
CA LEU A 26 -1.70 -12.34 -6.64
C LEU A 26 -1.86 -12.94 -5.23
N GLY A 27 -0.79 -13.06 -4.44
CA GLY A 27 -0.85 -13.49 -3.05
C GLY A 27 -1.27 -14.95 -2.86
N GLN A 28 -0.83 -15.84 -3.76
CA GLN A 28 -1.18 -17.27 -3.75
C GLN A 28 -0.05 -18.17 -3.25
N GLY A 29 1.09 -17.60 -2.87
CA GLY A 29 2.27 -18.35 -2.43
C GLY A 29 2.99 -19.07 -3.58
N ASP A 30 2.91 -18.48 -4.77
CA ASP A 30 3.57 -18.94 -5.99
C ASP A 30 3.76 -17.76 -6.95
N THR A 31 4.47 -17.98 -8.06
CA THR A 31 4.65 -16.99 -9.15
C THR A 31 3.84 -17.31 -10.41
N THR A 32 2.82 -18.16 -10.29
CA THR A 32 2.02 -18.63 -11.42
C THR A 32 0.95 -17.62 -11.81
N ALA A 33 0.99 -17.14 -13.06
CA ALA A 33 -0.02 -16.23 -13.59
C ALA A 33 -1.40 -16.92 -13.73
N ARG A 34 -2.46 -16.18 -13.41
CA ARG A 34 -3.85 -16.68 -13.36
C ARG A 34 -4.76 -15.69 -14.09
N PRO A 35 -4.74 -15.62 -15.43
CA PRO A 35 -5.37 -14.54 -16.19
C PRO A 35 -6.88 -14.43 -16.01
N LEU A 36 -7.57 -15.56 -15.80
CA LEU A 36 -9.04 -15.62 -15.68
C LEU A 36 -9.51 -16.27 -14.36
N LYS A 37 -8.59 -16.87 -13.60
CA LYS A 37 -8.94 -17.60 -12.39
C LYS A 37 -8.91 -16.65 -11.20
N GLN A 38 -10.09 -16.34 -10.67
CA GLN A 38 -10.23 -15.58 -9.45
C GLN A 38 -10.06 -16.52 -8.27
N GLU A 39 -8.93 -16.39 -7.58
CA GLU A 39 -8.66 -17.15 -6.37
C GLU A 39 -8.67 -16.24 -5.16
N ARG A 40 -9.23 -16.78 -4.08
CA ARG A 40 -9.30 -16.10 -2.80
C ARG A 40 -7.89 -15.88 -2.27
N VAL A 41 -7.62 -14.67 -1.80
CA VAL A 41 -6.43 -14.30 -1.03
C VAL A 41 -6.85 -14.09 0.41
N TRP A 42 -6.15 -14.75 1.33
CA TRP A 42 -6.38 -14.58 2.76
C TRP A 42 -5.34 -13.63 3.36
N LEU A 43 -5.80 -12.64 4.13
CA LEU A 43 -4.95 -11.64 4.81
C LEU A 43 -4.95 -11.78 6.35
N GLY A 44 -5.52 -12.87 6.90
CA GLY A 44 -5.63 -13.05 8.35
C GLY A 44 -6.82 -12.32 9.00
N GLY A 45 -7.73 -11.73 8.22
CA GLY A 45 -8.91 -11.07 8.75
C GLY A 45 -9.84 -10.51 7.68
N ALA A 46 -10.94 -9.88 8.12
CA ALA A 46 -11.90 -9.24 7.23
C ALA A 46 -11.31 -7.97 6.61
N VAL A 47 -11.44 -7.85 5.28
CA VAL A 47 -10.83 -6.78 4.49
C VAL A 47 -11.86 -5.69 4.18
N GLN A 48 -11.52 -4.45 4.51
CA GLN A 48 -12.32 -3.27 4.26
C GLN A 48 -12.06 -2.70 2.86
N ASN A 49 -10.79 -2.61 2.46
CA ASN A 49 -10.36 -2.01 1.20
C ASN A 49 -9.16 -2.75 0.60
N ILE A 50 -9.01 -2.69 -0.72
CA ILE A 50 -7.89 -3.25 -1.48
C ILE A 50 -7.39 -2.24 -2.51
N THR A 51 -6.08 -2.18 -2.70
CA THR A 51 -5.43 -1.37 -3.73
C THR A 51 -4.28 -2.14 -4.36
N SER A 52 -3.93 -1.79 -5.59
CA SER A 52 -2.86 -2.42 -6.35
C SER A 52 -2.00 -1.34 -7.00
N GLY A 53 -0.69 -1.48 -6.85
CA GLY A 53 0.32 -0.75 -7.61
C GLY A 53 0.73 -1.49 -8.87
N SER A 54 1.94 -1.23 -9.39
CA SER A 54 2.39 -1.85 -10.64
C SER A 54 2.67 -3.35 -10.51
N HIS A 55 3.19 -3.80 -9.37
CA HIS A 55 3.51 -5.20 -9.08
C HIS A 55 3.32 -5.57 -7.60
N HIS A 56 2.55 -4.78 -6.84
CA HIS A 56 2.24 -5.06 -5.44
C HIS A 56 0.79 -4.72 -5.13
N SER A 57 0.27 -5.30 -4.06
CA SER A 57 -1.08 -5.05 -3.56
C SER A 57 -1.04 -4.75 -2.08
N CYS A 58 -1.99 -3.97 -1.60
CA CYS A 58 -2.18 -3.71 -0.19
C CYS A 58 -3.66 -3.84 0.18
N GLY A 59 -3.92 -4.50 1.30
CA GLY A 59 -5.24 -4.62 1.90
C GLY A 59 -5.30 -3.89 3.24
N LEU A 60 -6.40 -3.17 3.44
CA LEU A 60 -6.78 -2.58 4.71
C LEU A 60 -7.80 -3.50 5.39
N LEU A 61 -7.46 -4.03 6.56
CA LEU A 61 -8.35 -4.84 7.38
C LEU A 61 -9.31 -3.93 8.16
N ILE A 62 -10.46 -4.47 8.58
CA ILE A 62 -11.43 -3.74 9.43
C ILE A 62 -10.86 -3.31 10.79
N THR A 63 -9.75 -3.94 11.21
CA THR A 63 -9.00 -3.57 12.42
C THR A 63 -8.20 -2.28 12.26
N GLY A 64 -8.05 -1.79 11.02
CA GLY A 64 -7.18 -0.67 10.68
C GLY A 64 -5.74 -1.09 10.34
N GLU A 65 -5.43 -2.39 10.38
CA GLU A 65 -4.15 -2.92 9.94
C GLU A 65 -4.03 -2.91 8.42
N VAL A 66 -2.84 -2.59 7.93
CA VAL A 66 -2.50 -2.67 6.50
C VAL A 66 -1.55 -3.83 6.29
N LYS A 67 -1.83 -4.68 5.32
CA LYS A 67 -0.94 -5.76 4.86
C LYS A 67 -0.69 -5.62 3.38
N CYS A 68 0.57 -5.68 2.95
CA CYS A 68 0.96 -5.55 1.56
C CYS A 68 1.75 -6.78 1.10
N TRP A 69 1.58 -7.17 -0.15
CA TRP A 69 2.27 -8.31 -0.78
C TRP A 69 2.59 -8.02 -2.26
N GLY A 70 3.39 -8.87 -2.88
CA GLY A 70 3.94 -8.72 -4.23
C GLY A 70 5.38 -8.22 -4.22
N ALA A 71 5.73 -7.40 -5.21
CA ALA A 71 7.07 -6.84 -5.36
C ALA A 71 7.45 -5.90 -4.20
N ASN A 72 8.70 -5.98 -3.73
CA ASN A 72 9.19 -5.17 -2.61
C ASN A 72 10.59 -4.54 -2.80
N SER A 73 11.12 -4.48 -4.02
CA SER A 73 12.48 -3.97 -4.28
C SER A 73 12.73 -2.51 -3.86
N ARG A 74 11.66 -1.73 -3.63
CA ARG A 74 11.68 -0.35 -3.15
C ARG A 74 11.17 -0.21 -1.71
N GLY A 75 10.91 -1.31 -1.01
CA GLY A 75 10.29 -1.31 0.30
C GLY A 75 8.79 -0.99 0.25
N GLN A 76 8.13 -1.10 -0.91
CA GLN A 76 6.71 -0.73 -1.11
C GLN A 76 5.71 -1.59 -0.32
N LEU A 77 6.17 -2.70 0.26
CA LEU A 77 5.38 -3.50 1.20
C LEU A 77 5.47 -2.96 2.64
N GLY A 78 6.46 -2.13 2.98
CA GLY A 78 6.58 -1.53 4.30
C GLY A 78 6.93 -2.54 5.40
N THR A 79 7.63 -3.61 5.04
CA THR A 79 8.06 -4.68 5.95
C THR A 79 9.43 -4.41 6.59
N GLY A 80 10.11 -3.33 6.19
CA GLY A 80 11.47 -3.04 6.65
C GLY A 80 12.53 -3.92 5.99
N ASP A 81 12.22 -4.46 4.82
CA ASP A 81 13.10 -5.28 4.00
C ASP A 81 12.81 -5.03 2.51
N THR A 82 13.46 -5.79 1.62
CA THR A 82 13.23 -5.72 0.16
C THR A 82 12.76 -7.05 -0.43
N LEU A 83 12.26 -7.96 0.41
CA LEU A 83 11.81 -9.28 0.01
C LEU A 83 10.38 -9.19 -0.52
N ASN A 84 10.13 -9.78 -1.69
CA ASN A 84 8.76 -9.96 -2.17
C ASN A 84 7.99 -10.86 -1.21
N ARG A 85 6.66 -10.81 -1.28
CA ARG A 85 5.79 -11.69 -0.51
C ARG A 85 4.63 -12.19 -1.36
N GLY A 86 4.23 -13.43 -1.12
CA GLY A 86 3.16 -14.09 -1.87
C GLY A 86 3.66 -14.84 -3.10
N ASP A 87 4.98 -14.86 -3.31
CA ASP A 87 5.68 -15.68 -4.30
C ASP A 87 6.11 -17.04 -3.75
N GLU A 88 6.11 -17.24 -2.43
CA GLU A 88 6.38 -18.52 -1.79
C GLU A 88 5.31 -18.96 -0.78
N ALA A 89 5.31 -20.25 -0.47
CA ALA A 89 4.43 -20.82 0.55
C ALA A 89 4.74 -20.23 1.93
N ASN A 90 3.70 -20.07 2.76
CA ASN A 90 3.79 -19.53 4.13
C ASN A 90 4.19 -18.04 4.23
N GLU A 91 3.90 -17.24 3.21
CA GLU A 91 4.10 -15.77 3.26
C GLU A 91 2.81 -14.98 3.40
N MET A 92 1.67 -15.63 3.14
CA MET A 92 0.35 -15.01 3.08
C MET A 92 -0.48 -15.34 4.35
N GLY A 93 -1.65 -14.70 4.48
CA GLY A 93 -2.54 -14.91 5.62
C GLY A 93 -1.95 -14.42 6.93
N ASP A 94 -1.81 -15.33 7.89
CA ASP A 94 -1.32 -15.03 9.24
C ASP A 94 0.21 -14.78 9.24
N TRP A 95 0.92 -15.32 8.26
CA TRP A 95 2.36 -15.10 8.06
C TRP A 95 2.67 -13.78 7.36
N LEU A 96 1.67 -13.13 6.77
CA LEU A 96 1.84 -11.84 6.14
C LEU A 96 1.90 -10.73 7.20
N MET A 97 3.08 -10.12 7.32
CA MET A 97 3.33 -9.08 8.30
C MET A 97 2.52 -7.82 8.02
N ALA A 98 1.98 -7.22 9.08
CA ALA A 98 1.34 -5.92 9.01
C ALA A 98 2.37 -4.80 8.90
N VAL A 99 2.06 -3.78 8.10
CA VAL A 99 2.85 -2.55 7.98
C VAL A 99 2.83 -1.81 9.31
N GLN A 100 4.01 -1.54 9.86
CA GLN A 100 4.13 -0.81 11.12
C GLN A 100 3.88 0.68 10.89
N LEU A 101 2.63 1.12 11.00
CA LEU A 101 2.23 2.52 10.80
C LEU A 101 2.21 3.34 12.11
N GLY A 102 2.31 2.68 13.27
CA GLY A 102 2.21 3.32 14.58
C GLY A 102 0.77 3.67 15.01
N GLY A 103 -0.24 3.13 14.31
CA GLY A 103 -1.65 3.33 14.61
C GLY A 103 -2.56 2.75 13.51
N PRO A 104 -3.89 2.81 13.69
CA PRO A 104 -4.84 2.30 12.70
C PRO A 104 -4.99 3.23 11.49
N ALA A 105 -5.01 2.63 10.30
CA ALA A 105 -5.34 3.30 9.05
C ALA A 105 -6.86 3.23 8.75
N VAL A 106 -7.35 4.17 7.95
CA VAL A 106 -8.74 4.21 7.45
C VAL A 106 -8.81 4.19 5.93
N GLN A 107 -7.66 4.33 5.26
CA GLN A 107 -7.56 4.24 3.81
C GLN A 107 -6.14 3.84 3.43
N VAL A 108 -6.02 3.09 2.34
CA VAL A 108 -4.76 2.76 1.70
C VAL A 108 -4.85 3.09 0.20
N ALA A 109 -3.76 3.57 -0.38
CA ALA A 109 -3.61 3.83 -1.80
C ALA A 109 -2.22 3.38 -2.26
N ALA A 110 -2.11 2.82 -3.46
CA ALA A 110 -0.84 2.39 -4.05
C ALA A 110 -0.59 3.12 -5.37
N GLY A 111 0.64 3.63 -5.53
CA GLY A 111 1.17 4.09 -6.81
C GLY A 111 1.97 3.01 -7.51
N ALA A 112 2.89 3.38 -8.40
CA ALA A 112 3.65 2.38 -9.18
C ALA A 112 4.54 1.50 -8.29
N GLU A 113 5.32 2.14 -7.42
CA GLU A 113 6.30 1.49 -6.53
C GLU A 113 6.26 2.09 -5.12
N HIS A 114 5.17 2.75 -4.75
CA HIS A 114 4.96 3.33 -3.42
C HIS A 114 3.54 3.07 -2.92
N SER A 115 3.37 3.18 -1.61
CA SER A 115 2.12 2.93 -0.90
C SER A 115 1.91 4.02 0.13
N CYS A 116 0.65 4.38 0.37
CA CYS A 116 0.26 5.41 1.31
C CYS A 116 -0.93 4.95 2.14
N ALA A 117 -0.93 5.32 3.42
CA ALA A 117 -2.03 5.12 4.34
C ALA A 117 -2.48 6.45 4.94
N ARG A 118 -3.80 6.65 4.99
CA ARG A 118 -4.43 7.73 5.75
C ARG A 118 -4.81 7.17 7.11
N MET A 119 -4.32 7.81 8.16
CA MET A 119 -4.53 7.38 9.54
C MET A 119 -5.85 7.93 10.08
N VAL A 120 -6.35 7.35 11.18
CA VAL A 120 -7.58 7.82 11.85
C VAL A 120 -7.50 9.31 12.24
N ASP A 121 -6.32 9.79 12.64
CA ASP A 121 -6.11 11.18 13.06
C ASP A 121 -6.07 12.19 11.90
N GLY A 122 -6.11 11.71 10.65
CA GLY A 122 -6.04 12.48 9.42
C GLY A 122 -4.62 12.70 8.88
N SER A 123 -3.58 12.18 9.54
CA SER A 123 -2.23 12.17 9.00
C SER A 123 -2.10 11.17 7.84
N VAL A 124 -1.10 11.39 6.98
CA VAL A 124 -0.81 10.51 5.84
C VAL A 124 0.63 10.04 5.94
N LYS A 125 0.83 8.72 5.95
CA LYS A 125 2.15 8.08 5.94
C LYS A 125 2.31 7.31 4.65
N CYS A 126 3.45 7.46 4.00
CA CYS A 126 3.75 6.74 2.76
C CYS A 126 5.14 6.11 2.83
N TRP A 127 5.30 5.02 2.10
CA TRP A 127 6.52 4.22 2.02
C TRP A 127 6.70 3.67 0.60
N GLY A 128 7.83 3.05 0.32
CA GLY A 128 8.25 2.61 -1.01
C GLY A 128 9.15 3.62 -1.71
N ALA A 129 9.11 3.65 -3.04
CA ALA A 129 9.91 4.54 -3.87
C ALA A 129 9.65 6.02 -3.52
N ASN A 130 10.72 6.79 -3.44
CA ASN A 130 10.68 8.21 -3.09
C ASN A 130 11.67 9.07 -3.91
N SER A 131 12.19 8.56 -5.02
CA SER A 131 13.12 9.30 -5.90
C SER A 131 12.53 10.59 -6.50
N GLN A 132 11.19 10.70 -6.56
CA GLN A 132 10.45 11.88 -7.00
C GLN A 132 9.81 12.63 -5.82
N GLY A 133 10.08 12.20 -4.59
CA GLY A 133 9.39 12.70 -3.39
C GLY A 133 7.94 12.22 -3.28
N GLN A 134 7.55 11.12 -3.94
CA GLN A 134 6.16 10.63 -4.03
C GLN A 134 5.63 9.94 -2.78
N ALA A 135 6.54 9.44 -1.92
CA ALA A 135 6.18 8.95 -0.59
C ALA A 135 6.20 10.11 0.40
N LEU A 136 7.31 10.86 0.48
CA LEU A 136 7.49 11.95 1.44
C LEU A 136 8.30 13.09 0.82
N SER A 137 7.67 14.27 0.72
CA SER A 137 8.25 15.43 0.04
C SER A 137 9.45 16.04 0.79
N SER A 138 9.54 15.82 2.10
CA SER A 138 10.55 16.41 2.97
C SER A 138 11.83 15.57 3.11
N GLN A 139 11.84 14.33 2.61
CA GLN A 139 12.99 13.43 2.71
C GLN A 139 13.68 13.22 1.36
N ARG A 140 15.02 13.14 1.40
CA ARG A 140 15.87 12.88 0.23
C ARG A 140 16.18 11.40 0.00
N CYS A 141 15.58 10.49 0.77
CA CYS A 141 15.79 9.05 0.58
C CYS A 141 15.16 8.61 -0.75
N VAL A 142 15.85 7.71 -1.46
CA VAL A 142 15.37 7.17 -2.74
C VAL A 142 14.23 6.17 -2.52
N SER A 143 14.15 5.56 -1.34
CA SER A 143 13.10 4.62 -0.93
C SER A 143 12.95 4.67 0.59
N ILE A 144 11.76 4.34 1.09
CA ILE A 144 11.42 4.31 2.52
C ILE A 144 10.80 2.94 2.83
N GLY A 145 11.27 2.25 3.85
CA GLY A 145 10.74 0.95 4.27
C GLY A 145 11.53 -0.24 3.74
N THR A 146 12.73 0.02 3.23
CA THR A 146 13.71 -1.02 2.84
C THR A 146 14.48 -1.57 4.04
N MET A 147 14.42 -0.88 5.18
CA MET A 147 15.13 -1.23 6.40
C MET A 147 14.22 -1.14 7.63
N PRO A 148 14.40 -1.99 8.67
CA PRO A 148 13.46 -2.07 9.80
C PRO A 148 13.33 -0.77 10.58
N TRP A 149 14.42 0.01 10.67
CA TRP A 149 14.45 1.29 11.39
C TRP A 149 13.78 2.44 10.64
N GLU A 150 13.29 2.23 9.41
CA GLU A 150 12.54 3.23 8.64
C GLU A 150 11.03 3.14 8.87
N MET A 151 10.56 2.04 9.47
CA MET A 151 9.15 1.77 9.71
C MET A 151 8.73 2.12 11.15
N GLY A 152 7.43 1.98 11.45
CA GLY A 152 6.89 2.25 12.78
C GLY A 152 6.94 3.74 13.12
N ASN A 153 7.54 4.06 14.27
CA ASN A 153 7.66 5.44 14.75
C ASN A 153 8.61 6.29 13.88
N ALA A 154 9.54 5.65 13.15
CA ALA A 154 10.44 6.33 12.23
C ALA A 154 9.76 6.69 10.89
N LEU A 155 8.61 6.06 10.59
CA LEU A 155 7.82 6.41 9.41
C LEU A 155 7.07 7.72 9.68
N VAL A 156 7.67 8.82 9.21
CA VAL A 156 7.16 10.18 9.37
C VAL A 156 6.00 10.44 8.41
N ALA A 157 4.99 11.18 8.89
CA ALA A 157 3.86 11.60 8.06
C ALA A 157 4.23 12.78 7.14
N GLU A 158 3.60 12.85 5.97
CA GLU A 158 3.70 13.99 5.08
C GLU A 158 3.17 15.26 5.78
N LYS A 159 3.89 16.38 5.60
CA LYS A 159 3.55 17.65 6.23
C LYS A 159 2.37 18.29 5.49
N LEU A 160 1.16 17.93 5.90
CA LEU A 160 -0.06 18.54 5.39
C LEU A 160 -0.42 19.82 6.17
N PRO A 161 -0.99 20.84 5.52
CA PRO A 161 -1.44 22.05 6.22
C PRO A 161 -2.69 21.78 7.08
N ARG A 162 -3.43 20.70 6.80
CA ARG A 162 -4.64 20.26 7.50
C ARG A 162 -4.77 18.73 7.45
N LYS A 163 -5.80 18.19 8.10
CA LYS A 163 -6.09 16.75 8.11
C LYS A 163 -6.59 16.28 6.75
N ALA A 164 -6.10 15.14 6.29
CA ALA A 164 -6.60 14.48 5.09
C ALA A 164 -7.93 13.77 5.37
N VAL A 165 -8.88 13.96 4.46
CA VAL A 165 -10.15 13.21 4.38
C VAL A 165 -10.15 12.16 3.28
N ASN A 166 -9.22 12.25 2.33
CA ASN A 166 -9.02 11.26 1.28
C ASN A 166 -7.57 11.28 0.78
N ILE A 167 -7.07 10.15 0.30
CA ILE A 167 -5.78 10.04 -0.40
C ILE A 167 -5.92 9.29 -1.72
N LEU A 168 -5.14 9.70 -2.72
CA LEU A 168 -5.01 9.08 -4.02
C LEU A 168 -3.53 8.96 -4.36
N ALA A 169 -3.11 7.84 -4.92
CA ALA A 169 -1.75 7.64 -5.41
C ALA A 169 -1.80 7.43 -6.93
N GLY A 170 -1.11 8.30 -7.66
CA GLY A 170 -0.79 8.10 -9.07
C GLY A 170 0.51 7.29 -9.23
N LEU A 171 1.02 7.19 -10.46
CA LEU A 171 2.23 6.40 -10.72
C LEU A 171 3.43 6.90 -9.90
N TRP A 172 3.67 8.21 -9.89
CA TRP A 172 4.83 8.84 -9.23
C TRP A 172 4.45 10.07 -8.41
N HIS A 173 3.19 10.19 -7.99
CA HIS A 173 2.71 11.27 -7.14
C HIS A 173 1.61 10.78 -6.21
N THR A 174 1.36 11.54 -5.15
CA THR A 174 0.28 11.30 -4.19
C THR A 174 -0.45 12.61 -3.96
N CYS A 175 -1.78 12.55 -3.87
CA CYS A 175 -2.62 13.69 -3.54
C CYS A 175 -3.47 13.37 -2.32
N ALA A 176 -3.60 14.34 -1.41
CA ALA A 176 -4.51 14.30 -0.29
C ALA A 176 -5.60 15.37 -0.48
N ILE A 177 -6.86 14.97 -0.32
CA ILE A 177 -7.98 15.90 -0.15
C ILE A 177 -8.09 16.22 1.33
N LEU A 178 -8.18 17.50 1.66
CA LEU A 178 -8.20 18.00 3.03
C LEU A 178 -9.63 18.25 3.52
N ASP A 179 -9.79 18.39 4.83
CA ASP A 179 -11.08 18.63 5.50
C ASP A 179 -11.78 19.94 5.09
N ASP A 180 -11.04 20.91 4.53
CA ASP A 180 -11.57 22.14 3.93
C ASP A 180 -11.90 22.01 2.44
N LYS A 181 -11.84 20.78 1.89
CA LYS A 181 -12.05 20.45 0.47
C LYS A 181 -10.95 20.91 -0.48
N THR A 182 -9.85 21.48 0.02
CA THR A 182 -8.66 21.75 -0.80
C THR A 182 -7.85 20.46 -0.99
N SER A 183 -6.85 20.49 -1.88
CA SER A 183 -5.95 19.36 -2.11
C SER A 183 -4.49 19.78 -2.03
N LYS A 184 -3.65 18.89 -1.49
CA LYS A 184 -2.19 18.97 -1.63
C LYS A 184 -1.68 17.74 -2.35
N CYS A 185 -0.85 17.93 -3.37
CA CYS A 185 -0.17 16.85 -4.08
C CYS A 185 1.35 16.97 -3.91
N TRP A 186 2.04 15.83 -3.90
CA TRP A 186 3.50 15.73 -3.81
C TRP A 186 4.00 14.55 -4.65
N GLY A 187 5.30 14.52 -4.95
CA GLY A 187 5.88 13.64 -5.95
C GLY A 187 6.24 14.39 -7.23
N SER A 188 6.34 13.67 -8.34
CA SER A 188 6.62 14.27 -9.64
C SER A 188 5.49 15.22 -10.04
N VAL A 189 5.70 16.50 -9.79
CA VAL A 189 5.18 17.62 -10.55
C VAL A 189 6.28 18.05 -11.53
N ASN A 190 5.90 18.32 -12.78
CA ASN A 190 6.81 18.90 -13.76
C ASN A 190 7.50 20.14 -13.15
N PRO A 191 8.80 20.38 -13.40
CA PRO A 191 9.49 21.59 -12.93
C PRO A 191 8.89 22.94 -13.41
N ALA A 192 7.81 22.91 -14.21
CA ALA A 192 7.17 24.07 -14.81
C ALA A 192 6.06 24.71 -13.95
N ASP A 193 5.64 24.09 -12.84
CA ASP A 193 4.54 24.58 -11.99
C ASP A 193 4.98 25.01 -10.57
N ALA A 194 6.26 25.39 -10.41
CA ALA A 194 6.82 25.95 -9.17
C ALA A 194 7.06 27.46 -9.27
#